data_AF-A0A1N7R5Z6-F1
#
_entry.id   AF-A0A1N7R5Z6-F1
#
_cell.length_a   1.000
_cell.length_b   1.000
_cell.length_c   1.000
_cell.angle_alpha   90.00
_cell.angle_beta   90.00
_cell.angle_gamma   90.00
#
_symmetry.space_group_name_H-M   'P 1'
#
loop_
_entity.id
_entity.type
_entity.pdbx_description
1 polymer ?
#
loop_
_entity_poly.entity_id
_entity_poly.type
_entity_poly.pdbx_seq_one_letter_code
_entity_poly.pdbx_strand_id
1 'polypeptide(L)'
;MHHSEKYGAALARRPIAWRVRAVYLAGLLLFAGASAWAAEPPNAEAGRALFLKATTPACAVCHTLADAGAAGTIGPNLDDLKPDANRVEQAVRNGIGVMPAFDALSDADVQALAQYVSGVTGAAP
;
A
#
# COMPACT_ATOMS: atom_id res chain seq x y z
N MET A 1 42.20 71.31 -19.31
CA MET A 1 42.62 69.89 -19.41
C MET A 1 42.47 69.30 -18.01
N HIS A 2 41.46 68.44 -17.79
CA HIS A 2 41.63 66.99 -17.52
C HIS A 2 42.14 66.73 -16.09
N HIS A 3 41.60 65.86 -15.24
CA HIS A 3 40.52 64.87 -15.30
C HIS A 3 40.31 64.34 -13.86
N SER A 4 39.08 63.92 -13.54
CA SER A 4 38.72 62.66 -12.87
C SER A 4 39.42 62.16 -11.59
N GLU A 5 38.59 61.93 -10.56
CA GLU A 5 38.40 60.63 -9.88
C GLU A 5 39.51 60.15 -8.90
N LYS A 6 39.29 59.42 -7.80
CA LYS A 6 38.26 58.43 -7.45
C LYS A 6 38.35 58.10 -5.94
N TYR A 7 37.20 57.73 -5.42
CA TYR A 7 36.88 57.15 -4.11
C TYR A 7 37.74 55.94 -3.71
N GLY A 8 38.19 55.90 -2.46
CA GLY A 8 38.70 54.71 -1.78
C GLY A 8 37.68 54.21 -0.75
N ALA A 9 37.12 53.03 -1.00
CA ALA A 9 36.07 52.41 -0.20
C ALA A 9 36.57 51.95 1.18
N ALA A 10 35.85 52.36 2.23
CA ALA A 10 35.99 51.78 3.56
C ALA A 10 35.33 50.39 3.56
N LEU A 11 36.16 49.34 3.64
CA LEU A 11 35.72 47.96 3.88
C LEU A 11 35.21 47.83 5.32
N ALA A 12 33.94 48.19 5.53
CA ALA A 12 33.23 47.94 6.77
C ALA A 12 32.98 46.43 6.91
N ARG A 13 33.68 45.81 7.86
CA ARG A 13 33.55 44.41 8.25
C ARG A 13 32.12 44.15 8.75
N ARG A 14 31.30 43.49 7.92
CA ARG A 14 29.92 43.13 8.26
C ARG A 14 29.94 42.01 9.32
N PRO A 15 29.27 42.17 10.48
CA PRO A 15 29.37 41.20 11.58
C PRO A 15 28.76 39.85 11.17
N ILE A 16 29.51 38.80 11.49
CA ILE A 16 29.28 37.36 11.20
C ILE A 16 27.91 36.86 11.73
N ALA A 17 27.26 37.62 12.63
CA ALA A 17 25.97 37.30 13.23
C ALA A 17 24.78 37.24 12.22
N TRP A 18 24.92 37.80 11.02
CA TRP A 18 23.86 37.74 10.01
C TRP A 18 23.76 36.39 9.27
N ARG A 19 24.78 35.54 9.35
CA ARG A 19 24.78 34.23 8.66
C ARG A 19 24.17 33.09 9.48
N VAL A 20 24.01 33.26 10.79
CA VAL A 20 23.59 32.16 11.68
C VAL A 20 22.06 32.06 11.81
N ARG A 21 21.31 33.14 11.54
CA ARG A 21 19.82 33.11 11.62
C ARG A 21 19.13 32.48 10.40
N ALA A 22 19.80 32.41 9.24
CA ALA A 22 19.19 31.85 8.02
C ALA A 22 19.22 30.31 7.97
N VAL A 23 20.08 29.66 8.75
CA VAL A 23 20.24 28.20 8.72
C VAL A 23 19.13 27.48 9.49
N TYR A 24 18.54 28.11 10.51
CA TYR A 24 17.52 27.47 11.36
C TYR A 24 16.13 27.34 10.70
N LEU A 25 15.79 28.17 9.70
CA LEU A 25 14.50 28.07 8.99
C LEU A 25 14.54 27.13 7.78
N ALA A 26 15.73 26.80 7.26
CA ALA A 26 15.88 25.88 6.12
C ALA A 26 16.05 24.41 6.54
N GLY A 27 16.53 24.13 7.76
CA GLY A 27 16.71 22.76 8.26
C GLY A 27 15.41 22.03 8.64
N LEU A 28 14.34 22.77 8.93
CA LEU A 28 13.05 22.21 9.38
C LEU A 28 12.12 21.73 8.25
N LEU A 29 12.45 22.01 6.98
CA LEU A 29 11.64 21.59 5.83
C LEU A 29 12.14 20.31 5.14
N LEU A 30 13.28 19.77 5.56
CA LEU A 30 13.86 18.54 4.96
C LEU A 30 13.56 17.25 5.75
N PHE A 31 12.83 17.32 6.87
CA PHE A 31 12.44 16.14 7.65
C PHE A 31 10.97 15.73 7.48
N ALA A 32 10.20 16.43 6.63
CA ALA A 32 8.76 16.19 6.47
C ALA A 32 8.40 15.30 5.25
N GLY A 33 9.39 14.84 4.47
CA GLY A 33 9.16 14.16 3.18
C GLY A 33 9.36 12.64 3.14
N ALA A 34 9.72 11.99 4.26
CA ALA A 34 10.21 10.60 4.25
C ALA A 34 9.24 9.57 4.84
N SER A 35 7.95 9.66 4.51
CA SER A 35 6.98 8.61 4.86
C SER A 35 5.90 8.42 3.80
N ALA A 36 6.31 8.39 2.52
CA ALA A 36 5.57 7.61 1.52
C ALA A 36 6.10 6.17 1.58
N TRP A 37 5.79 5.47 2.67
CA TRP A 37 5.84 4.01 2.64
C TRP A 37 4.72 3.62 1.68
N ALA A 38 5.06 2.98 0.56
CA ALA A 38 4.04 2.27 -0.20
C ALA A 38 3.31 1.38 0.82
N ALA A 39 2.02 1.64 1.03
CA ALA A 39 1.24 0.79 1.89
C ALA A 39 1.31 -0.61 1.31
N GLU A 40 1.99 -1.53 2.01
CA GLU A 40 1.72 -2.96 1.88
C GLU A 40 0.18 -3.07 1.87
N PRO A 41 -0.46 -3.74 0.90
CA PRO A 41 -1.90 -3.89 0.92
C PRO A 41 -2.26 -4.40 2.31
N PRO A 42 -3.08 -3.65 3.08
CA PRO A 42 -3.26 -3.93 4.49
C PRO A 42 -3.68 -5.39 4.65
N ASN A 43 -2.79 -6.18 5.26
CA ASN A 43 -3.01 -7.55 5.70
C ASN A 43 -3.02 -8.65 4.60
N ALA A 44 -2.11 -8.60 3.62
CA ALA A 44 -1.91 -9.72 2.69
C ALA A 44 -1.69 -11.07 3.41
N GLU A 45 -0.91 -11.13 4.50
CA GLU A 45 -0.76 -12.36 5.27
C GLU A 45 -2.05 -12.83 5.96
N ALA A 46 -2.88 -11.91 6.44
CA ALA A 46 -4.16 -12.27 7.08
C ALA A 46 -5.13 -12.83 6.04
N GLY A 47 -5.23 -12.19 4.87
CA GLY A 47 -6.02 -12.70 3.75
C GLY A 47 -5.54 -14.09 3.29
N ARG A 48 -4.23 -14.30 3.20
CA ARG A 48 -3.64 -15.61 2.91
C ARG A 48 -3.95 -16.66 3.98
N ALA A 49 -3.94 -16.28 5.26
CA ALA A 49 -4.28 -17.18 6.36
C ALA A 49 -5.77 -17.59 6.34
N LEU A 50 -6.67 -16.64 6.04
CA LEU A 50 -8.10 -16.89 5.82
C LEU A 50 -8.32 -17.85 4.65
N PHE A 51 -7.61 -17.64 3.55
CA PHE A 51 -7.67 -18.50 2.37
C PHE A 51 -7.23 -19.95 2.67
N LEU A 52 -6.17 -20.12 3.45
CA LEU A 52 -5.55 -21.44 3.69
C LEU A 52 -6.20 -22.25 4.81
N LYS A 53 -6.64 -21.61 5.90
CA LYS A 53 -6.99 -22.36 7.12
C LYS A 53 -7.97 -21.70 8.09
N ALA A 54 -8.13 -20.38 8.07
CA ALA A 54 -8.98 -19.70 9.05
C ALA A 54 -10.47 -19.62 8.63
N THR A 55 -10.86 -20.39 7.63
CA THR A 55 -12.25 -20.59 7.17
C THR A 55 -12.60 -22.08 7.17
N THR A 56 -13.87 -22.41 7.37
CA THR A 56 -14.38 -23.81 7.29
C THR A 56 -15.54 -23.89 6.30
N PRO A 57 -15.39 -24.57 5.15
CA PRO A 57 -14.13 -25.15 4.64
C PRO A 57 -13.11 -24.06 4.26
N ALA A 58 -11.82 -24.41 4.28
CA ALA A 58 -10.78 -23.50 3.79
C ALA A 58 -10.94 -23.27 2.29
N CYS A 59 -10.76 -22.03 1.83
CA CYS A 59 -10.89 -21.65 0.41
C CYS A 59 -9.99 -22.52 -0.50
N ALA A 60 -8.77 -22.79 -0.03
CA ALA A 60 -7.77 -23.62 -0.71
C ALA A 60 -8.20 -25.07 -0.99
N VAL A 61 -9.20 -25.60 -0.27
CA VAL A 61 -9.75 -26.93 -0.53
C VAL A 61 -10.50 -26.95 -1.86
N CYS A 62 -11.17 -25.85 -2.20
CA CYS A 62 -12.01 -25.78 -3.38
C CYS A 62 -11.34 -25.10 -4.56
N HIS A 63 -10.50 -24.10 -4.32
CA HIS A 63 -9.95 -23.23 -5.35
C HIS A 63 -8.46 -23.42 -5.60
N THR A 64 -8.05 -23.25 -6.85
CA THR A 64 -6.64 -23.08 -7.24
C THR A 64 -6.25 -21.62 -7.07
N LEU A 65 -5.09 -21.40 -6.44
CA LEU A 65 -4.46 -20.09 -6.28
C LEU A 65 -2.96 -20.29 -6.06
N ALA A 66 -2.15 -19.96 -7.07
CA ALA A 66 -0.73 -20.28 -7.11
C ALA A 66 0.06 -19.64 -5.96
N ASP A 67 -0.25 -18.39 -5.60
CA ASP A 67 0.40 -17.67 -4.48
C ASP A 67 0.19 -18.39 -3.13
N ALA A 68 -1.00 -18.95 -2.92
CA ALA A 68 -1.31 -19.74 -1.74
C ALA A 68 -0.70 -21.16 -1.80
N GLY A 69 -0.23 -21.61 -2.96
CA GLY A 69 0.15 -23.00 -3.21
C GLY A 69 -1.06 -23.94 -3.22
N ALA A 70 -2.26 -23.42 -3.50
CA ALA A 70 -3.50 -24.18 -3.50
C ALA A 70 -3.83 -24.70 -4.90
N ALA A 71 -4.36 -25.93 -4.96
CA ALA A 71 -4.68 -26.63 -6.20
C ALA A 71 -6.09 -27.25 -6.17
N GLY A 72 -7.02 -26.64 -5.42
CA GLY A 72 -8.42 -27.09 -5.39
C GLY A 72 -9.09 -26.95 -6.75
N THR A 73 -9.92 -27.92 -7.13
CA THR A 73 -10.56 -27.97 -8.46
C THR A 73 -12.09 -28.10 -8.40
N ILE A 74 -12.68 -27.85 -7.22
CA ILE A 74 -14.14 -27.85 -7.05
C ILE A 74 -14.71 -26.51 -7.53
N GLY A 75 -14.08 -25.42 -7.09
CA GLY A 75 -14.32 -24.08 -7.58
C GLY A 75 -13.43 -23.73 -8.78
N PRO A 76 -13.67 -22.57 -9.42
CA PRO A 76 -12.81 -22.07 -10.48
C PRO A 76 -11.38 -21.84 -10.01
N ASN A 77 -10.43 -21.96 -10.94
CA ASN A 77 -9.07 -21.47 -10.78
C ASN A 77 -9.09 -19.94 -10.66
N LEU A 78 -8.60 -19.41 -9.54
CA LEU A 78 -8.63 -17.98 -9.27
C LEU A 78 -7.53 -17.24 -10.02
N ASP A 79 -6.42 -17.90 -10.36
CA ASP A 79 -5.36 -17.33 -11.19
C ASP A 79 -5.85 -17.05 -12.62
N ASP A 80 -6.78 -17.87 -13.12
CA ASP A 80 -7.43 -17.67 -14.42
C ASP A 80 -8.61 -16.70 -14.32
N LEU A 81 -9.42 -16.83 -13.27
CA LEU A 81 -10.64 -16.04 -13.10
C LEU A 81 -10.35 -14.56 -12.80
N LYS A 82 -9.27 -14.28 -12.07
CA LYS A 82 -8.82 -12.94 -11.65
C LYS A 82 -9.95 -12.04 -11.15
N PRO A 83 -10.72 -12.48 -10.12
CA PRO A 83 -11.82 -11.68 -9.62
C PRO A 83 -11.29 -10.41 -8.94
N ASP A 84 -11.97 -9.28 -9.16
CA ASP A 84 -11.76 -8.07 -8.35
C ASP A 84 -12.21 -8.30 -6.89
N ALA A 85 -11.82 -7.39 -6.00
CA ALA A 85 -12.13 -7.51 -4.58
C ALA A 85 -13.65 -7.55 -4.32
N ASN A 86 -14.43 -6.71 -5.00
CA ASN A 86 -15.89 -6.66 -4.78
C ASN A 86 -16.55 -8.00 -5.11
N ARG A 87 -16.16 -8.63 -6.22
CA ARG A 87 -16.63 -9.95 -6.61
C ARG A 87 -16.28 -11.01 -5.57
N VAL A 88 -15.08 -10.95 -4.99
CA VAL A 88 -14.70 -11.87 -3.90
C VAL A 88 -15.56 -11.63 -2.66
N GLU A 89 -15.75 -10.37 -2.23
CA GLU A 89 -16.59 -10.02 -1.09
C GLU A 89 -18.03 -10.53 -1.26
N GLN A 90 -18.64 -10.29 -2.42
CA GLN A 90 -20.00 -10.74 -2.71
C GLN A 90 -20.11 -12.27 -2.72
N ALA A 91 -19.14 -12.98 -3.30
CA ALA A 91 -19.14 -14.44 -3.30
C ALA A 91 -18.97 -15.02 -1.89
N VAL A 92 -18.10 -14.44 -1.06
CA VAL A 92 -17.87 -14.88 0.32
C VAL A 92 -19.08 -14.60 1.21
N ARG A 93 -19.75 -13.45 1.03
CA ARG A 93 -20.92 -13.06 1.82
C ARG A 93 -22.18 -13.81 1.44
N ASN A 94 -22.41 -14.02 0.16
CA ASN A 94 -23.69 -14.55 -0.32
C ASN A 94 -23.62 -16.04 -0.68
N GLY A 95 -22.41 -16.60 -0.84
CA GLY A 95 -22.22 -17.88 -1.50
C GLY A 95 -22.53 -17.82 -3.00
N ILE A 96 -22.13 -18.85 -3.74
CA ILE A 96 -22.46 -18.99 -5.16
C ILE A 96 -22.43 -20.47 -5.57
N GLY A 97 -23.57 -21.00 -6.01
CA GLY A 97 -23.70 -22.41 -6.38
C GLY A 97 -23.39 -23.33 -5.19
N VAL A 98 -22.33 -24.14 -5.30
CA VAL A 98 -21.87 -25.04 -4.23
C VAL A 98 -20.97 -24.35 -3.20
N MET A 99 -20.50 -23.12 -3.49
CA MET A 99 -19.70 -22.34 -2.55
C MET A 99 -20.62 -21.78 -1.45
N PRO A 100 -20.42 -22.12 -0.16
CA PRO A 100 -21.23 -21.62 0.93
C PRO A 100 -20.97 -20.12 1.19
N ALA A 101 -21.92 -19.46 1.85
CA ALA A 101 -21.68 -18.17 2.49
C ALA A 101 -20.83 -18.34 3.76
N PHE A 102 -20.00 -17.36 4.08
CA PHE A 102 -19.13 -17.34 5.27
C PHE A 102 -19.59 -16.27 6.27
N ASP A 103 -20.79 -16.45 6.81
CA ASP A 103 -21.46 -15.48 7.69
C ASP A 103 -20.71 -15.18 8.99
N ALA A 104 -19.81 -16.08 9.42
CA ALA A 104 -19.02 -15.93 10.64
C ALA A 104 -17.80 -15.00 10.47
N LEU A 105 -17.43 -14.62 9.25
CA LEU A 105 -16.30 -13.72 9.01
C LEU A 105 -16.68 -12.27 9.29
N SER A 106 -15.81 -11.54 9.98
CA SER A 106 -15.97 -10.09 10.16
C SER A 106 -15.81 -9.34 8.82
N ASP A 107 -16.26 -8.10 8.75
CA ASP A 107 -16.07 -7.26 7.55
C ASP A 107 -14.59 -7.03 7.25
N ALA A 108 -13.77 -6.88 8.29
CA ALA A 108 -12.32 -6.74 8.15
C ALA A 108 -11.69 -8.01 7.56
N ASP A 109 -12.13 -9.20 8.00
CA ASP A 109 -11.62 -10.46 7.46
C ASP A 109 -12.02 -10.67 6.00
N VAL A 110 -13.27 -10.36 5.65
CA VAL A 110 -13.73 -10.46 4.26
C VAL A 110 -12.99 -9.48 3.37
N GLN A 111 -12.76 -8.25 3.82
CA GLN A 111 -11.99 -7.27 3.08
C GLN A 111 -10.53 -7.72 2.91
N ALA A 112 -9.89 -8.26 3.95
CA ALA A 112 -8.52 -8.77 3.87
C ALA A 112 -8.40 -9.96 2.90
N LEU A 113 -9.36 -10.88 2.94
CA LEU A 113 -9.43 -12.01 2.01
C LEU A 113 -9.63 -11.55 0.56
N ALA A 114 -10.53 -10.60 0.33
CA ALA A 114 -10.83 -10.06 -0.99
C ALA A 114 -9.65 -9.29 -1.60
N GLN A 115 -8.98 -8.45 -0.81
CA GLN A 115 -7.78 -7.74 -1.23
C GLN A 115 -6.63 -8.71 -1.54
N TYR A 116 -6.46 -9.75 -0.71
CA TYR A 116 -5.46 -10.79 -0.96
C TYR A 116 -5.72 -11.50 -2.29
N VAL A 117 -6.90 -12.07 -2.50
CA VAL A 117 -7.22 -12.84 -3.72
C VAL A 117 -7.13 -11.98 -4.99
N SER A 118 -7.71 -10.78 -4.98
CA SER A 118 -7.66 -9.88 -6.14
C SER A 118 -6.24 -9.37 -6.43
N GLY A 119 -5.47 -9.06 -5.38
CA GLY A 119 -4.09 -8.57 -5.49
C GLY A 119 -3.15 -9.61 -6.09
N VAL A 120 -3.18 -10.86 -5.60
CA VAL A 120 -2.23 -11.89 -6.05
C VAL A 120 -2.60 -12.49 -7.42
N THR A 121 -3.87 -12.38 -7.83
CA THR A 121 -4.31 -12.80 -9.17
C THR A 121 -4.09 -11.72 -10.25
N GLY A 122 -3.72 -10.50 -9.83
CA GLY A 122 -3.47 -9.38 -10.73
C GLY A 122 -4.74 -8.81 -11.36
N ALA A 123 -5.88 -8.89 -10.67
CA ALA A 123 -7.10 -8.21 -11.08
C ALA A 123 -6.88 -6.70 -11.09
N ALA A 124 -7.39 -6.01 -12.12
CA ALA A 124 -7.45 -4.54 -12.10
C ALA A 124 -8.48 -4.08 -11.06
N PRO A 125 -8.25 -2.93 -10.39
CA PRO A 125 -9.14 -2.42 -9.33
C PRO A 125 -10.55 -2.09 -9.83
#